data_AF-A0A7C8YF31-F1
#
_entry.id   AF-A0A7C8YF31-F1
#
_cell.length_a   1.000
_cell.length_b   1.000
_cell.length_c   1.000
_cell.angle_alpha   90.00
_cell.angle_beta   90.00
_cell.angle_gamma   90.00
#
_symmetry.space_group_name_H-M   'P 1'
#
loop_
_entity.id
_entity.type
_entity.pdbx_description
1 polymer ?
#
loop_
_entity_poly.entity_id
_entity_poly.type
_entity_poly.pdbx_seq_one_letter_code
_entity_poly.pdbx_strand_id
1 'polypeptide(L)'
;MRKSNIEFNVMISQMNGRDYPSRSVHVLHVGKTRIKLCRGWMNKTRESFSTSMQLCGVRGGVSAASKSLFWQARKGLSYVLTFESERDRNAAIIIARKCALDCHIILAGPDDQA
;
A
#
# COMPACT_ATOMS: atom_id res chain seq x y z
N MET A 1 -19.44 -11.88 -11.37
CA MET A 1 -18.97 -11.38 -10.05
C MET A 1 -18.12 -10.13 -10.28
N ARG A 2 -18.62 -8.92 -9.99
CA ARG A 2 -17.87 -7.67 -10.21
C ARG A 2 -16.55 -7.74 -9.43
N LYS A 3 -15.41 -7.47 -10.08
CA LYS A 3 -14.09 -7.35 -9.44
C LYS A 3 -14.19 -6.21 -8.42
N SER A 4 -14.44 -6.54 -7.14
CA SER A 4 -14.49 -5.59 -6.03
C SER A 4 -13.07 -5.16 -5.68
N ASN A 5 -12.43 -4.38 -6.56
CA ASN A 5 -11.21 -3.68 -6.22
C ASN A 5 -11.63 -2.39 -5.53
N ILE A 6 -11.10 -2.15 -4.34
CA ILE A 6 -11.28 -0.89 -3.62
C ILE A 6 -10.11 0.01 -4.00
N GLU A 7 -10.41 1.26 -4.31
CA GLU A 7 -9.47 2.23 -4.86
C GLU A 7 -9.29 3.39 -3.90
N PHE A 8 -8.04 3.86 -3.78
CA PHE A 8 -7.69 4.99 -2.93
C PHE A 8 -6.77 5.94 -3.70
N ASN A 9 -7.07 7.22 -3.68
CA ASN A 9 -6.15 8.25 -4.13
C ASN A 9 -5.00 8.38 -3.13
N VAL A 10 -3.78 8.32 -3.65
CA VAL A 10 -2.57 8.40 -2.84
C VAL A 10 -1.50 9.24 -3.53
N MET A 11 -0.64 9.87 -2.76
CA MET A 11 0.64 10.40 -3.24
C MET A 11 1.78 9.49 -2.79
N ILE A 12 2.83 9.40 -3.60
CA ILE A 12 4.05 8.70 -3.21
C ILE A 12 4.95 9.72 -2.52
N SER A 13 5.16 9.54 -1.21
CA SER A 13 6.06 10.38 -0.43
C SER A 13 7.49 9.85 -0.49
N GLN A 14 7.65 8.53 -0.47
CA GLN A 14 8.96 7.88 -0.63
C GLN A 14 8.87 6.66 -1.54
N MET A 15 9.96 6.37 -2.23
CA MET A 15 10.18 5.14 -2.98
C MET A 15 11.56 4.58 -2.61
N ASN A 16 11.60 3.33 -2.16
CA ASN A 16 12.82 2.67 -1.68
C ASN A 16 13.59 3.47 -0.62
N GLY A 17 12.86 4.08 0.31
CA GLY A 17 13.43 4.87 1.41
C GLY A 17 13.97 6.25 1.01
N ARG A 18 13.80 6.67 -0.26
CA ARG A 18 14.18 8.01 -0.74
C ARG A 18 12.93 8.82 -1.04
N ASP A 19 13.00 10.13 -0.77
CA ASP A 19 11.90 11.03 -1.08
C ASP A 19 11.58 11.01 -2.57
N TYR A 20 10.29 10.91 -2.87
CA TYR A 20 9.81 10.85 -4.23
C TYR A 20 9.44 12.26 -4.71
N PRO A 21 10.09 12.80 -5.75
CA PRO A 21 10.00 14.23 -6.08
C PRO A 21 8.64 14.65 -6.67
N SER A 22 7.88 13.70 -7.23
CA SER A 22 6.61 14.01 -7.90
C SER A 22 5.44 14.02 -6.92
N ARG A 23 4.67 15.10 -6.92
CA ARG A 23 3.41 15.24 -6.17
C ARG A 23 2.17 14.76 -6.92
N SER A 24 2.33 14.00 -8.01
CA SER A 24 1.19 13.47 -8.76
C SER A 24 0.34 12.52 -7.90
N VAL A 25 -0.99 12.63 -8.04
CA VAL A 25 -1.94 11.67 -7.47
C VAL A 25 -1.85 10.36 -8.24
N HIS A 26 -1.78 9.27 -7.49
CA HIS A 26 -1.79 7.89 -7.93
C HIS A 26 -3.03 7.19 -7.37
N VAL A 27 -3.37 6.04 -7.93
CA VAL A 27 -4.49 5.22 -7.43
C VAL A 27 -3.95 3.89 -6.93
N LEU A 28 -4.11 3.63 -5.63
CA LEU A 28 -3.86 2.34 -5.01
C LEU A 28 -5.11 1.48 -5.11
N HIS A 29 -5.01 0.37 -5.82
CA HIS A 29 -6.05 -0.63 -5.94
C HIS A 29 -5.73 -1.80 -5.01
N VAL A 30 -6.64 -2.09 -4.10
CA VAL A 30 -6.60 -3.28 -3.25
C VAL A 30 -7.62 -4.27 -3.79
N GLY A 31 -7.13 -5.31 -4.48
CA GLY A 31 -7.96 -6.37 -5.05
C GLY A 31 -7.83 -7.66 -4.26
N LYS A 32 -8.71 -8.63 -4.56
CA LYS A 32 -8.76 -9.92 -3.85
C LYS A 32 -7.45 -10.69 -3.82
N THR A 33 -6.63 -10.61 -4.87
CA THR A 33 -5.39 -11.41 -5.01
C THR A 33 -4.13 -10.57 -5.14
N ARG A 34 -4.25 -9.23 -5.20
CA ARG A 34 -3.13 -8.36 -5.54
C ARG A 34 -3.36 -6.91 -5.14
N ILE A 35 -2.27 -6.18 -4.95
CA ILE A 35 -2.24 -4.72 -4.82
C ILE A 35 -1.61 -4.12 -6.08
N LYS A 36 -2.15 -2.99 -6.53
CA LYS A 36 -1.67 -2.29 -7.72
C LYS A 36 -1.65 -0.77 -7.51
N LEU A 37 -0.57 -0.12 -7.94
CA LEU A 37 -0.40 1.32 -7.91
C LEU A 37 -0.35 1.87 -9.34
N CYS A 38 -1.23 2.81 -9.65
CA CYS A 38 -1.37 3.42 -10.98
C CYS A 38 -1.13 4.91 -10.98
N ARG A 39 -0.77 5.45 -12.14
CA ARG A 39 -0.94 6.87 -12.46
C ARG A 39 -1.70 6.99 -13.78
N GLY A 40 -2.99 7.32 -13.71
CA GLY A 40 -3.88 7.23 -14.87
C GLY A 40 -3.91 5.81 -15.43
N TRP A 41 -3.69 5.66 -16.74
CA TRP A 41 -3.69 4.37 -17.44
C TRP A 41 -2.43 3.52 -17.19
N MET A 42 -1.35 4.12 -16.69
CA MET A 42 -0.06 3.44 -16.49
C MET A 42 0.01 2.74 -15.15
N ASN A 43 0.44 1.47 -15.17
CA ASN A 43 0.72 0.70 -13.97
C ASN A 43 2.15 0.98 -13.51
N LYS A 44 2.30 1.51 -12.30
CA LYS A 44 3.62 1.72 -11.70
C LYS A 44 4.12 0.44 -11.04
N THR A 45 3.24 -0.22 -10.28
CA THR A 45 3.53 -1.49 -9.60
C THR A 45 2.27 -2.33 -9.53
N ARG A 46 2.40 -3.65 -9.71
CA ARG A 46 1.30 -4.60 -9.59
C ARG A 46 1.86 -5.91 -9.06
N GLU A 47 1.55 -6.24 -7.83
CA GLU A 47 2.08 -7.43 -7.16
C GLU A 47 0.96 -8.24 -6.54
N SER A 48 0.99 -9.56 -6.78
CA SER A 48 0.13 -10.50 -6.06
C SER A 48 0.58 -10.59 -4.61
N PHE A 49 -0.35 -10.92 -3.70
CA PHE A 49 0.04 -11.17 -2.30
C PHE A 49 1.09 -12.28 -2.25
N SER A 50 2.14 -12.06 -1.45
CA SER A 50 3.22 -13.02 -1.24
C SER A 50 3.76 -12.89 0.17
N THR A 51 4.46 -13.91 0.66
CA THR A 51 5.11 -13.91 1.98
C THR A 51 6.22 -12.87 2.10
N SER A 52 6.71 -12.33 0.97
CA SER A 52 7.71 -11.25 0.95
C SER A 52 7.11 -9.84 0.94
N MET A 53 5.77 -9.74 0.81
CA MET A 53 5.07 -8.45 0.81
C MET A 53 4.88 -7.98 2.25
N GLN A 54 5.10 -6.69 2.51
CA GLN A 54 4.87 -6.07 3.81
C GLN A 54 3.97 -4.85 3.68
N LEU A 55 3.10 -4.63 4.66
CA LEU A 55 2.19 -3.49 4.68
C LEU A 55 1.81 -3.11 6.11
N CYS A 56 2.07 -1.85 6.47
CA CYS A 56 1.73 -1.28 7.77
C CYS A 56 1.57 0.26 7.70
N GLY A 57 1.05 0.87 8.78
CA GLY A 57 1.13 2.32 8.94
C GLY A 57 2.58 2.77 9.15
N VAL A 58 2.94 3.96 8.67
CA VAL A 58 4.28 4.51 8.93
C VAL A 58 4.43 4.84 10.41
N ARG A 59 5.50 4.34 11.04
CA ARG A 59 5.89 4.68 12.41
C ARG A 59 7.01 5.75 12.34
N GLY A 60 6.77 6.97 12.81
CA GLY A 60 7.77 8.06 12.83
C GLY A 60 7.20 9.48 12.66
N GLY A 61 7.89 10.50 13.17
CA GLY A 61 7.42 11.90 13.31
C GLY A 61 7.33 12.75 12.03
N VAL A 62 7.09 12.14 10.87
CA VAL A 62 6.86 12.89 9.62
C VAL A 62 5.47 13.52 9.68
N SER A 63 5.34 14.78 9.24
CA SER A 63 4.14 15.64 9.30
C SER A 63 2.85 15.06 8.65
N ALA A 64 2.84 13.82 8.17
CA ALA A 64 1.68 13.12 7.63
C ALA A 64 1.67 11.61 7.98
N ALA A 65 2.35 11.18 9.04
CA ALA A 65 2.48 9.78 9.41
C ALA A 65 1.13 9.09 9.63
N SER A 66 0.16 9.78 10.24
CA SER A 66 -1.18 9.24 10.47
C SER A 66 -1.98 8.97 9.19
N LYS A 67 -1.65 9.65 8.08
CA LYS A 67 -2.24 9.41 6.75
C LYS A 67 -1.36 8.53 5.86
N SER A 68 -0.22 8.07 6.36
CA SER A 68 0.78 7.39 5.53
C SER A 68 0.88 5.90 5.85
N LEU A 69 1.11 5.13 4.78
CA LEU A 69 1.24 3.69 4.77
C LEU A 69 2.57 3.31 4.16
N PHE A 70 3.28 2.39 4.79
CA PHE A 70 4.39 1.70 4.19
C PHE A 70 3.89 0.47 3.45
N TRP A 71 4.30 0.31 2.19
CA TRP A 71 4.06 -0.89 1.40
C TRP A 71 5.35 -1.35 0.74
N GLN A 72 5.87 -2.51 1.15
CA GLN A 72 6.88 -3.23 0.40
C GLN A 72 6.16 -4.22 -0.52
N ALA A 73 6.17 -3.92 -1.82
CA ALA A 73 5.50 -4.75 -2.81
C ALA A 73 6.24 -6.08 -3.01
N ARG A 74 7.59 -6.01 -3.02
CA ARG A 74 8.53 -7.13 -3.05
C ARG A 74 9.89 -6.65 -2.55
N LYS A 75 10.85 -7.55 -2.34
CA LYS A 75 12.23 -7.20 -1.98
C LYS A 75 12.81 -6.16 -2.94
N GLY A 76 13.37 -5.08 -2.40
CA GLY A 76 13.95 -3.98 -3.17
C GLY A 76 12.94 -3.01 -3.81
N LEU A 77 11.62 -3.18 -3.57
CA LEU A 77 10.59 -2.28 -4.05
C LEU A 77 9.59 -1.92 -2.94
N SER A 78 9.74 -0.73 -2.38
CA SER A 78 8.87 -0.19 -1.34
C SER A 78 8.41 1.23 -1.60
N TYR A 79 7.29 1.59 -0.99
CA TYR A 79 6.64 2.88 -1.08
C TYR A 79 6.20 3.36 0.30
N VAL A 80 6.28 4.67 0.50
CA VAL A 80 5.45 5.35 1.48
C VAL A 80 4.36 6.09 0.74
N LEU A 81 3.11 5.67 0.97
CA LEU A 81 1.92 6.20 0.32
C LEU A 81 1.14 7.07 1.31
N THR A 82 0.89 8.31 0.95
CA THR A 82 0.09 9.25 1.75
C THR A 82 -1.32 9.34 1.17
N PHE A 83 -2.32 9.06 2.01
CA PHE A 83 -3.74 9.06 1.67
C PHE A 83 -4.38 10.43 1.90
N GLU A 84 -5.57 10.64 1.31
CA GLU A 84 -6.37 11.84 1.57
C GLU A 84 -6.78 11.96 3.05
N SER A 85 -7.17 10.84 3.67
CA SER A 85 -7.58 10.77 5.06
C SER A 85 -6.95 9.59 5.82
N GLU A 86 -6.91 9.71 7.15
CA GLU A 86 -6.49 8.61 8.03
C GLU A 86 -7.45 7.42 7.95
N ARG A 87 -8.74 7.70 7.72
CA ARG A 87 -9.78 6.69 7.53
C ARG A 87 -9.48 5.83 6.31
N ASP A 88 -9.13 6.44 5.19
CA ASP A 88 -8.79 5.72 3.96
C ASP A 88 -7.53 4.89 4.14
N ARG A 89 -6.50 5.45 4.80
CA ARG A 89 -5.29 4.72 5.16
C ARG A 89 -5.63 3.47 5.99
N ASN A 90 -6.46 3.61 7.01
CA ASN A 90 -6.86 2.49 7.88
C ASN A 90 -7.69 1.45 7.12
N ALA A 91 -8.65 1.89 6.30
CA ALA A 91 -9.46 1.02 5.47
C ALA A 91 -8.57 0.20 4.51
N ALA A 92 -7.63 0.84 3.83
CA ALA A 92 -6.69 0.18 2.92
C ALA A 92 -5.88 -0.92 3.63
N ILE A 93 -5.39 -0.68 4.85
CA ILE A 93 -4.67 -1.69 5.65
C ILE A 93 -5.59 -2.87 5.96
N ILE A 94 -6.77 -2.61 6.52
CA ILE A 94 -7.71 -3.65 6.95
C ILE A 94 -8.12 -4.52 5.76
N ILE A 95 -8.48 -3.90 4.64
CA ILE A 95 -8.90 -4.60 3.43
C ILE A 95 -7.74 -5.40 2.83
N ALA A 96 -6.55 -4.80 2.72
CA ALA A 96 -5.38 -5.50 2.18
C ALA A 96 -5.03 -6.74 3.00
N ARG A 97 -5.05 -6.62 4.34
CA ARG A 97 -4.81 -7.75 5.24
C ARG A 97 -5.87 -8.83 5.11
N LYS A 98 -7.15 -8.45 5.02
CA LYS A 98 -8.24 -9.40 4.79
C LYS A 98 -8.07 -10.16 3.48
N CYS A 99 -7.83 -9.45 2.38
CA CYS A 99 -7.62 -10.08 1.07
C CYS A 99 -6.36 -10.95 1.02
N ALA A 100 -5.28 -10.56 1.71
CA ALA A 100 -4.08 -11.39 1.83
C ALA A 100 -4.36 -12.67 2.62
N LEU A 101 -5.10 -12.56 3.73
CA LEU A 101 -5.49 -13.71 4.55
C LEU A 101 -6.38 -14.69 3.77
N ASP A 102 -7.31 -14.17 2.96
CA ASP A 102 -8.11 -14.98 2.03
C ASP A 102 -7.24 -15.74 1.00
N CYS A 103 -6.00 -15.29 0.77
CA CYS A 103 -4.99 -15.95 -0.06
C CYS A 103 -3.98 -16.79 0.77
N HIS A 104 -4.24 -17.02 2.06
CA HIS A 104 -3.34 -17.68 3.02
C HIS A 104 -1.99 -16.96 3.22
N ILE A 105 -1.96 -15.64 3.07
CA ILE A 105 -0.78 -14.80 3.30
C ILE A 105 -1.02 -13.90 4.51
N ILE A 106 -0.11 -13.95 5.48
CA ILE A 106 -0.08 -12.99 6.60
C ILE A 106 0.61 -11.73 6.12
N LEU A 107 -0.16 -10.65 5.95
CA LEU A 107 0.36 -9.36 5.51
C LEU A 107 0.57 -8.43 6.71
N ALA A 108 1.82 -8.30 7.17
CA ALA A 108 2.19 -7.51 8.33
C ALA A 108 3.28 -6.47 8.01
N GLY A 109 3.61 -5.60 8.97
CA GLY A 109 4.77 -4.72 8.85
C GLY A 109 6.09 -5.46 9.06
N PRO A 110 7.23 -4.79 8.82
CA PRO A 110 8.52 -5.29 9.28
C PRO A 110 8.49 -5.45 10.81
N ASP A 111 9.04 -6.56 11.29
CA ASP A 111 9.17 -6.92 12.71
C ASP A 111 7.86 -7.15 13.49
N ASP A 112 6.70 -7.04 12.84
CA ASP A 112 5.45 -7.55 13.41
C ASP A 112 5.54 -9.09 13.44
N GLN A 113 5.37 -9.70 14.63
CA GLN A 113 5.37 -11.17 14.73
C GLN A 113 4.20 -11.74 13.92
N ALA A 114 4.52 -12.69 13.04
CA ALA A 114 3.57 -13.45 12.25
C ALA A 114 2.77 -14.42 13.13
#